data_AF-A0A2V6I0Q3-F1
#
_entry.id   AF-A0A2V6I0Q3-F1
#
_cell.length_a   1.000
_cell.length_b   1.000
_cell.length_c   1.000
_cell.angle_alpha   90.00
_cell.angle_beta   90.00
_cell.angle_gamma   90.00
#
_symmetry.space_group_name_H-M   'P 1'
#
loop_
_entity.id
_entity.type
_entity.pdbx_description
1 polymer ?
#
loop_
_entity_poly.entity_id
_entity_poly.type
_entity_poly.pdbx_seq_one_letter_code
_entity_poly.pdbx_strand_id
1 'polypeptide(L)'
;MRAQVSGKEVAIEKTAWITERDVMAFSAYSAPDGTYGALIQLDEHGRVVLDTLSIERRGRFLFVFVNGRFITELQIDKRVSDGKIYVPSGLTAADIDLMKKAWRSADPKNH
;
A
#
# COMPACT_ATOMS: atom_id res chain seq x y z
N MET A 1 -7.99 15.37 -6.46
CA MET A 1 -6.87 15.88 -7.31
C MET A 1 -6.98 15.20 -8.67
N ARG A 2 -6.62 15.87 -9.77
CA ARG A 2 -6.50 15.21 -11.08
C ARG A 2 -5.04 14.83 -11.29
N ALA A 3 -4.79 13.58 -11.66
CA ALA A 3 -3.44 13.07 -11.92
C ALA A 3 -3.43 12.31 -13.25
N GLN A 4 -2.27 12.26 -13.90
CA GLN A 4 -2.02 11.36 -15.02
C GLN A 4 -1.39 10.10 -14.44
N VAL A 5 -2.11 8.98 -14.47
CA VAL A 5 -1.56 7.69 -14.07
C VAL A 5 -1.77 6.70 -15.20
N SER A 6 -0.68 6.06 -15.61
CA SER A 6 -0.64 5.17 -16.79
C SER A 6 -1.22 5.80 -18.06
N GLY A 7 -0.98 7.10 -18.27
CA GLY A 7 -1.45 7.87 -19.43
C GLY A 7 -2.95 8.18 -19.45
N LYS A 8 -3.66 7.91 -18.35
CA LYS A 8 -5.09 8.24 -18.18
C LYS A 8 -5.27 9.32 -17.12
N GLU A 9 -6.19 10.23 -17.38
CA GLU A 9 -6.61 11.22 -16.39
C GLU A 9 -7.46 10.52 -15.33
N VAL A 10 -6.96 10.45 -14.10
CA VAL A 10 -7.65 9.84 -12.96
C VAL A 10 -7.95 10.88 -11.89
N ALA A 11 -9.14 10.78 -11.31
CA ALA A 11 -9.50 11.55 -10.13
C ALA A 11 -9.06 10.78 -8.88
N ILE A 12 -8.08 11.33 -8.17
CA ILE A 12 -7.64 10.80 -6.87
C ILE A 12 -8.43 11.52 -5.78
N GLU A 13 -9.04 10.73 -4.89
CA GLU A 13 -9.71 11.25 -3.71
C GLU A 13 -8.71 11.99 -2.81
N LYS A 14 -9.11 13.13 -2.26
CA LYS A 14 -8.18 13.98 -1.48
C LYS A 14 -7.88 13.39 -0.10
N THR A 15 -8.81 12.61 0.45
CA THR A 15 -8.69 12.01 1.78
C THR A 15 -8.21 10.58 1.64
N ALA A 16 -7.15 10.23 2.35
CA ALA A 16 -6.69 8.85 2.45
C ALA A 16 -7.66 8.06 3.35
N TRP A 17 -8.10 6.90 2.87
CA TRP A 17 -8.94 5.99 3.65
C TRP A 17 -8.13 5.12 4.62
N ILE A 18 -6.91 4.77 4.22
CA ILE A 18 -5.94 3.97 5.00
C ILE A 18 -4.68 4.80 5.09
N THR A 19 -4.12 4.90 6.29
CA THR A 19 -2.97 5.74 6.63
C THR A 19 -1.89 4.92 7.33
N GLU A 20 -0.75 5.54 7.64
CA GLU A 20 0.33 4.94 8.41
C GLU A 20 -0.10 4.48 9.81
N ARG A 21 -1.20 5.04 10.36
CA ARG A 21 -1.73 4.69 11.68
C ARG A 21 -2.41 3.32 11.69
N ASP A 22 -2.87 2.88 10.52
CA ASP A 22 -3.53 1.60 10.33
C ASP A 22 -2.53 0.46 10.08
N VAL A 23 -1.22 0.76 10.06
CA VAL A 23 -0.17 -0.22 9.79
C VAL A 23 0.29 -0.88 11.09
N MET A 24 0.13 -2.19 11.17
CA MET A 24 0.60 -3.00 12.30
C MET A 24 2.04 -3.48 12.10
N ALA A 25 2.37 -3.93 10.90
CA ALA A 25 3.69 -4.47 10.57
C ALA A 25 3.98 -4.38 9.08
N PHE A 26 5.24 -4.56 8.70
CA PHE A 26 5.63 -4.67 7.29
C PHE A 26 6.80 -5.63 7.08
N SER A 27 6.91 -6.18 5.87
CA SER A 27 8.08 -6.93 5.42
C SER A 27 8.55 -6.37 4.09
N ALA A 28 9.78 -5.85 4.03
CA ALA A 28 10.39 -5.33 2.81
C ALA A 28 11.15 -6.43 2.06
N TYR A 29 11.25 -6.29 0.73
CA TYR A 29 12.06 -7.16 -0.13
C TYR A 29 12.67 -6.34 -1.27
N SER A 30 13.77 -6.83 -1.83
CA SER A 30 14.40 -6.20 -3.00
C SER A 30 13.54 -6.44 -4.25
N ALA A 31 13.23 -5.39 -4.98
CA ALA A 31 12.53 -5.48 -6.25
C ALA A 31 13.51 -5.63 -7.43
N PRO A 32 13.09 -6.20 -8.57
CA PRO A 32 13.95 -6.40 -9.74
C PRO A 32 14.50 -5.11 -10.36
N ASP A 33 13.84 -3.98 -10.14
CA ASP A 33 14.22 -2.65 -10.65
C ASP A 33 15.28 -1.94 -9.79
N GLY A 34 15.84 -2.62 -8.79
CA GLY A 34 16.85 -2.07 -7.87
C GLY A 34 16.26 -1.22 -6.73
N THR A 35 14.93 -1.09 -6.67
CA THR A 35 14.23 -0.49 -5.53
C THR A 35 13.77 -1.56 -4.54
N TYR A 36 12.95 -1.18 -3.56
CA TYR A 36 12.31 -2.11 -2.64
C TYR A 36 10.80 -2.20 -2.89
N GLY A 37 10.24 -3.38 -2.68
CA GLY A 37 8.83 -3.58 -2.45
C GLY A 37 8.56 -3.88 -0.96
N ALA A 38 7.28 -3.92 -0.59
CA ALA A 38 6.88 -4.26 0.76
C ALA A 38 5.51 -4.94 0.82
N LEU A 39 5.37 -5.90 1.72
CA LEU A 39 4.08 -6.39 2.20
C LEU A 39 3.72 -5.60 3.47
N ILE A 40 2.65 -4.83 3.42
CA ILE A 40 2.13 -4.05 4.54
C ILE A 40 0.98 -4.83 5.17
N GLN A 41 1.08 -5.10 6.46
CA GLN A 41 0.02 -5.70 7.26
C GLN A 41 -0.69 -4.59 8.06
N LEU A 42 -1.98 -4.46 7.80
CA LEU A 42 -2.84 -3.54 8.52
C LEU A 42 -3.29 -4.14 9.86
N ASP A 43 -3.63 -3.26 10.79
CA ASP A 43 -4.36 -3.61 12.01
C ASP A 43 -5.84 -3.91 11.72
N GLU A 44 -6.64 -4.14 12.78
CA GLU A 44 -8.04 -4.48 12.63
C GLU A 44 -8.87 -3.36 11.96
N HIS A 45 -8.58 -2.10 12.29
CA HIS A 45 -9.28 -0.96 11.68
C HIS A 45 -8.96 -0.87 10.18
N GLY A 46 -7.67 -0.87 9.83
CA GLY A 46 -7.23 -0.83 8.43
C GLY A 46 -7.73 -2.03 7.61
N ARG A 47 -7.75 -3.23 8.20
CA ARG A 47 -8.28 -4.44 7.58
C ARG A 47 -9.76 -4.30 7.21
N VAL A 48 -10.59 -3.80 8.14
CA VAL A 48 -12.02 -3.58 7.90
C VAL A 48 -12.23 -2.53 6.81
N VAL A 49 -11.48 -1.41 6.86
CA VAL A 49 -11.55 -0.38 5.82
C VAL A 49 -11.16 -0.94 4.46
N LEU A 50 -10.08 -1.72 4.37
CA LEU A 50 -9.63 -2.35 3.12
C LEU A 50 -10.68 -3.32 2.58
N ASP A 51 -11.29 -4.13 3.45
CA ASP A 51 -12.34 -5.07 3.08
C ASP A 51 -13.54 -4.35 2.45
N THR A 52 -14.05 -3.31 3.13
CA THR A 52 -15.15 -2.48 2.62
C THR A 52 -14.80 -1.84 1.28
N LEU A 53 -13.65 -1.17 1.18
CA LEU A 53 -13.25 -0.48 -0.06
C LEU A 53 -13.06 -1.44 -1.23
N SER A 54 -12.51 -2.64 -0.97
CA SER A 54 -12.27 -3.64 -2.00
C SER A 54 -13.57 -4.18 -2.63
N ILE A 55 -14.68 -4.10 -1.89
CA ILE A 55 -16.02 -4.45 -2.36
C ILE A 55 -16.65 -3.24 -3.06
N GLU A 56 -16.74 -2.10 -2.38
CA GLU A 56 -17.49 -0.93 -2.84
C GLU A 56 -16.85 -0.22 -4.04
N ARG A 57 -15.53 -0.31 -4.17
CA ARG A 57 -14.75 0.41 -5.18
C ARG A 57 -14.13 -0.54 -6.21
N ARG A 58 -14.65 -1.75 -6.34
CA ARG A 58 -14.20 -2.71 -7.37
C ARG A 58 -14.23 -2.09 -8.78
N GLY A 59 -13.20 -2.40 -9.57
CA GLY A 59 -12.98 -1.82 -10.89
C GLY A 59 -12.31 -0.44 -10.88
N ARG A 60 -12.02 0.12 -9.70
CA ARG A 60 -11.21 1.35 -9.54
C ARG A 60 -9.77 1.02 -9.14
N PHE A 61 -8.99 2.06 -8.90
CA PHE A 61 -7.60 1.97 -8.47
C PHE A 61 -7.44 2.48 -7.03
N LEU A 62 -6.59 1.80 -6.28
CA LEU A 62 -6.01 2.26 -5.03
C LEU A 62 -4.62 2.85 -5.34
N PHE A 63 -4.38 4.09 -4.92
CA PHE A 63 -3.09 4.75 -5.11
C PHE A 63 -2.31 4.74 -3.81
N VAL A 64 -1.07 4.27 -3.85
CA VAL A 64 -0.19 4.21 -2.68
C VAL A 64 0.80 5.37 -2.74
N PHE A 65 0.83 6.15 -1.67
CA PHE A 65 1.78 7.22 -1.47
C PHE A 65 2.62 6.94 -0.24
N VAL A 66 3.93 7.19 -0.34
CA VAL A 66 4.87 7.09 0.79
C VAL A 66 5.65 8.39 0.83
N ASN A 67 5.67 9.06 1.99
CA ASN A 67 6.34 10.35 2.18
C ASN A 67 5.92 11.40 1.11
N GLY A 68 4.64 11.41 0.74
CA GLY A 68 4.07 12.30 -0.29
C GLY A 68 4.39 11.93 -1.74
N ARG A 69 5.24 10.91 -1.97
CA ARG A 69 5.60 10.42 -3.29
C ARG A 69 4.65 9.32 -3.73
N PHE A 70 4.17 9.40 -4.97
CA PHE A 70 3.43 8.31 -5.60
C PHE A 70 4.36 7.10 -5.81
N ILE A 71 3.93 5.92 -5.34
CA ILE A 71 4.71 4.68 -5.43
C ILE A 71 4.11 3.73 -6.45
N THR A 72 2.82 3.43 -6.31
CA THR A 72 2.16 2.45 -7.17
C THR A 72 0.65 2.67 -7.20
N GLU A 73 0.01 2.16 -8.25
CA GLU A 73 -1.42 2.00 -8.35
C GLU A 73 -1.78 0.50 -8.35
N LEU A 74 -2.82 0.14 -7.61
CA LEU A 74 -3.30 -1.23 -7.51
C LEU A 74 -4.75 -1.26 -8.00
N GLN A 75 -5.04 -2.07 -9.02
CA GLN A 75 -6.41 -2.27 -9.46
C GLN A 75 -7.18 -3.09 -8.42
N ILE A 76 -8.37 -2.62 -8.04
CA ILE A 76 -9.27 -3.34 -7.14
C ILE A 76 -10.09 -4.32 -7.97
N ASP A 77 -9.58 -5.53 -8.16
CA ASP A 77 -10.21 -6.57 -8.99
C ASP A 77 -11.01 -7.60 -8.18
N LYS A 78 -10.72 -7.74 -6.88
CA LYS A 78 -11.36 -8.65 -5.94
C LYS A 78 -11.42 -8.09 -4.53
N ARG A 79 -12.26 -8.72 -3.70
CA ARG A 79 -12.32 -8.46 -2.25
C ARG A 79 -11.00 -8.84 -1.58
N VAL A 80 -10.52 -7.99 -0.68
CA VAL A 80 -9.31 -8.20 0.12
C VAL A 80 -9.69 -8.12 1.59
N SER A 81 -9.70 -9.26 2.28
CA SER A 81 -10.19 -9.37 3.67
C SER A 81 -9.11 -9.71 4.70
N ASP A 82 -7.89 -9.97 4.24
CA ASP A 82 -6.73 -10.36 5.06
C ASP A 82 -5.93 -9.16 5.60
N GLY A 83 -6.28 -7.94 5.19
CA GLY A 83 -5.65 -6.70 5.65
C GLY A 83 -4.23 -6.51 5.11
N LYS A 84 -3.89 -7.15 3.99
CA LYS A 84 -2.55 -7.05 3.39
C LYS A 84 -2.57 -6.19 2.14
N ILE A 85 -1.61 -5.27 2.05
CA ILE A 85 -1.36 -4.48 0.85
C ILE A 85 0.04 -4.84 0.32
N TYR A 86 0.10 -5.27 -0.92
CA TYR A 86 1.34 -5.60 -1.61
C TYR A 86 1.81 -4.42 -2.46
N VAL A 87 2.95 -3.84 -2.10
CA VAL A 87 3.61 -2.76 -2.85
C VAL A 87 4.74 -3.38 -3.67
N PRO A 88 4.60 -3.55 -4.99
CA PRO A 88 5.49 -4.37 -5.81
C PRO A 88 6.93 -3.86 -5.84
N SER A 89 7.12 -2.55 -6.02
CA SER A 89 8.41 -1.86 -6.07
C SER A 89 8.23 -0.35 -5.86
N GLY A 90 9.32 0.42 -5.95
CA GLY A 90 9.33 1.89 -5.94
C GLY A 90 9.73 2.53 -4.60
N LEU A 91 9.95 1.74 -3.55
CA LEU A 91 10.41 2.23 -2.25
C LEU A 91 11.94 2.41 -2.25
N THR A 92 12.41 3.49 -1.63
CA THR A 92 13.86 3.73 -1.46
C THR A 92 14.39 3.11 -0.17
N ALA A 93 15.71 2.96 -0.05
CA ALA A 93 16.34 2.55 1.20
C ALA A 93 15.96 3.48 2.37
N ALA A 94 15.86 4.80 2.11
CA ALA A 94 15.44 5.77 3.12
C ALA A 94 13.97 5.54 3.57
N ASP A 95 13.07 5.19 2.65
CA ASP A 95 11.70 4.83 3.01
C ASP A 95 11.70 3.58 3.92
N ILE A 96 12.45 2.55 3.56
CA ILE A 96 12.56 1.31 4.38
C ILE A 96 13.11 1.62 5.77
N ASP A 97 14.13 2.47 5.89
CA ASP A 97 14.71 2.83 7.18
C ASP A 97 13.75 3.62 8.07
N LEU A 98 12.90 4.47 7.48
CA LEU A 98 11.82 5.14 8.20
C LEU A 98 10.74 4.15 8.64
N MET A 99 10.34 3.22 7.77
CA MET A 99 9.35 2.18 8.10
C MET A 99 9.83 1.29 9.25
N LYS A 100 11.11 0.88 9.26
CA LYS A 100 11.71 0.10 10.37
C LYS A 100 11.65 0.81 11.72
N LYS A 101 11.72 2.15 11.71
CA LYS A 101 11.63 2.95 12.95
C LYS A 101 10.19 3.10 13.42
N ALA A 102 9.24 3.17 12.49
CA ALA A 102 7.82 3.42 12.79
C ALA A 102 7.05 2.15 13.12
N TRP A 103 7.35 1.03 12.46
CA TRP A 103 6.53 -0.18 12.47
C TRP A 103 7.34 -1.42 12.81
N ARG A 104 6.64 -2.45 13.28
CA ARG A 104 7.25 -3.76 13.52
C ARG A 104 7.58 -4.43 12.18
N SER A 105 8.76 -5.03 12.08
CA SER A 105 9.05 -5.95 10.97
C SER A 105 8.24 -7.23 11.14
N ALA A 106 7.42 -7.59 10.17
CA ALA A 106 6.82 -8.91 10.09
C ALA A 106 7.93 -9.90 9.68
N ASP A 107 8.29 -10.83 10.56
CA ASP A 107 9.23 -11.91 10.23
C ASP A 107 8.61 -12.75 9.08
N PRO A 108 9.31 -13.07 7.98
CA PRO A 108 8.75 -13.82 6.85
C PRO A 108 8.37 -15.28 7.17
N LYS A 109 8.35 -15.69 8.45
CA LYS A 109 8.16 -17.07 8.85
C LYS A 109 6.68 -17.45 8.83
N ASN A 110 6.27 -18.00 7.69
CA ASN A 110 5.54 -19.27 7.55
C ASN A 110 4.68 -19.22 6.27
N HIS A 111 5.20 -19.84 5.21
CA HIS A 111 4.39 -20.51 4.19
C HIS A 111 4.71 -21.99 4.28
#